data_AF-C4ZPI0-F1
#
_entry.id   AF-C4ZPI0-F1
#
_cell.length_a   1.000
_cell.length_b   1.000
_cell.length_c   1.000
_cell.angle_alpha   90.00
_cell.angle_beta   90.00
_cell.angle_gamma   90.00
#
_symmetry.space_group_name_H-M   'P 1'
#
loop_
_entity.id
_entity.type
_entity.pdbx_description
1 polymer ?
#
loop_
_entity_poly.entity_id
_entity_poly.type
_entity_poly.pdbx_seq_one_letter_code
_entity_poly.pdbx_strand_id
1 'polypeptide(L)'
;MMNKENLLKVIADSGYNIGFGAKKNFATFDIVEKAPGWLGFLSLIVGIYALFVPELATNHISAAMVVFGITTLYISFYLPDKERYEKAGIELTGGFHRLRALYYEVRSLPDGADFTKQVAEHDAIVRASLNSTVSKQIFLSDWYAHFKFFWQQQTDWLDEQKHFKLLRDKLPLSFSLTVLLALAGAGGWGYCNGLPTPCAIFQ
;
A
#
# COMPACT_ATOMS: atom_id res chain seq x y z
N MET A 1 1.65 -35.45 12.60
CA MET A 1 1.74 -35.30 11.14
C MET A 1 0.96 -34.05 10.74
N MET A 2 1.48 -33.27 9.79
CA MET A 2 0.74 -32.13 9.22
C MET A 2 -0.45 -32.70 8.42
N ASN A 3 -1.67 -32.23 8.68
CA ASN A 3 -2.81 -32.58 7.84
C ASN A 3 -2.91 -31.59 6.66
N LYS A 4 -3.64 -31.98 5.62
CA LYS A 4 -3.78 -31.22 4.37
C LYS A 4 -4.31 -29.80 4.59
N GLU A 5 -5.37 -29.67 5.39
CA GLU A 5 -6.02 -28.38 5.68
C GLU A 5 -5.06 -27.39 6.35
N ASN A 6 -4.28 -27.85 7.35
CA ASN A 6 -3.30 -26.99 8.01
C ASN A 6 -2.19 -26.56 7.05
N LEU A 7 -1.74 -27.45 6.16
CA LEU A 7 -0.73 -27.11 5.16
C LEU A 7 -1.26 -26.08 4.16
N LEU A 8 -2.48 -26.25 3.64
CA LEU A 8 -3.12 -25.29 2.75
C LEU A 8 -3.24 -23.90 3.40
N LYS A 9 -3.64 -23.85 4.67
CA LYS A 9 -3.74 -22.62 5.44
C LYS A 9 -2.37 -21.94 5.62
N VAL A 10 -1.34 -22.69 6.00
CA VAL A 10 0.03 -22.16 6.17
C VAL A 10 0.59 -21.61 4.85
N ILE A 11 0.38 -22.32 3.74
CA ILE A 11 0.79 -21.83 2.41
C ILE A 11 0.06 -20.53 2.06
N ALA A 12 -1.24 -20.44 2.32
CA ALA A 12 -2.01 -19.22 2.07
C ALA A 12 -1.57 -18.06 2.98
N ASP A 13 -1.26 -18.31 4.25
CA ASP A 13 -0.75 -17.29 5.17
C ASP A 13 0.61 -16.75 4.71
N SER A 14 1.54 -17.63 4.34
CA SER A 14 2.83 -17.26 3.77
C SER A 14 2.67 -16.52 2.44
N GLY A 15 1.75 -16.98 1.58
CA GLY A 15 1.42 -16.36 0.30
C GLY A 15 0.91 -14.94 0.47
N TYR A 16 0.01 -14.71 1.43
CA TYR A 16 -0.47 -13.38 1.78
C TYR A 16 0.69 -12.46 2.21
N ASN A 17 1.52 -12.91 3.16
CA ASN A 17 2.61 -12.10 3.71
C ASN A 17 3.66 -11.74 2.65
N ILE A 18 4.11 -12.73 1.87
CA ILE A 18 5.13 -12.55 0.82
C ILE A 18 4.56 -11.71 -0.32
N GLY A 19 3.34 -12.00 -0.76
CA GLY A 19 2.69 -11.26 -1.84
C GLY A 19 2.43 -9.78 -1.48
N PHE A 20 1.97 -9.52 -0.25
CA PHE A 20 1.80 -8.16 0.25
C PHE A 20 3.14 -7.43 0.35
N GLY A 21 4.18 -8.09 0.87
CA GLY A 21 5.54 -7.58 0.92
C GLY A 21 6.08 -7.21 -0.48
N ALA A 22 5.79 -8.03 -1.50
CA ALA A 22 6.14 -7.74 -2.88
C ALA A 22 5.48 -6.44 -3.37
N LYS A 23 4.17 -6.26 -3.11
CA LYS A 23 3.44 -5.06 -3.51
C LYS A 23 3.88 -3.81 -2.76
N LYS A 24 4.29 -3.94 -1.51
CA LYS A 24 4.88 -2.84 -0.75
C LYS A 24 6.18 -2.33 -1.38
N ASN A 25 7.07 -3.24 -1.77
CA ASN A 25 8.28 -2.89 -2.50
C ASN A 25 7.96 -2.21 -3.84
N PHE A 26 7.05 -2.76 -4.64
CA PHE A 26 6.64 -2.12 -5.90
C PHE A 26 5.89 -0.80 -5.70
N ALA A 27 5.17 -0.62 -4.59
CA ALA A 27 4.55 0.65 -4.24
C ALA A 27 5.61 1.70 -3.94
N THR A 28 6.63 1.36 -3.14
CA THR A 28 7.77 2.25 -2.88
C THR A 28 8.51 2.59 -4.16
N PHE A 29 8.84 1.60 -5.00
CA PHE A 29 9.48 1.84 -6.30
C PHE A 29 8.70 2.84 -7.15
N ASP A 30 7.39 2.60 -7.34
CA ASP A 30 6.56 3.47 -8.17
C ASP A 30 6.42 4.89 -7.60
N ILE A 31 6.32 5.05 -6.29
CA ILE A 31 6.27 6.37 -5.66
C ILE A 31 7.59 7.11 -5.89
N VAL A 32 8.72 6.44 -5.64
CA VAL A 32 10.05 7.04 -5.82
C VAL A 32 10.28 7.43 -7.28
N GLU A 33 9.81 6.62 -8.23
CA GLU A 33 10.01 6.88 -9.65
C GLU A 33 9.07 7.94 -10.22
N LYS A 34 7.79 7.87 -9.87
CA LYS A 34 6.73 8.63 -10.58
C LYS A 34 6.28 9.88 -9.81
N ALA A 35 6.26 9.84 -8.47
CA ALA A 35 5.69 10.93 -7.69
C ALA A 35 6.45 12.26 -7.86
N PRO A 36 7.79 12.32 -7.87
CA PRO A 36 8.51 13.58 -8.12
C PRO A 36 8.15 14.22 -9.46
N GLY A 37 8.00 13.42 -10.52
CA GLY A 37 7.59 13.90 -11.83
C GLY A 37 6.18 14.50 -11.83
N TRP A 38 5.21 13.82 -11.22
CA TRP A 38 3.85 14.33 -11.08
C TRP A 38 3.77 15.59 -10.23
N LEU A 39 4.51 15.65 -9.10
CA LEU A 39 4.57 16.84 -8.25
C LEU A 39 5.18 18.03 -8.98
N GLY A 40 6.26 17.82 -9.73
CA GLY A 40 6.89 18.86 -10.54
C GLY A 40 5.96 19.37 -11.65
N PHE A 41 5.26 18.47 -12.33
CA PHE A 41 4.29 18.83 -13.36
C PHE A 41 3.11 19.65 -12.82
N LEU A 42 2.50 19.21 -11.72
CA LEU A 42 1.42 19.97 -11.07
C LEU A 42 1.89 21.33 -10.57
N SER A 43 3.10 21.37 -10.00
CA SER A 43 3.73 22.61 -9.53
C SER A 43 3.91 23.61 -10.69
N LEU A 44 4.34 23.12 -11.85
CA LEU A 44 4.50 23.94 -13.05
C LEU A 44 3.16 24.48 -13.56
N ILE A 45 2.11 23.66 -13.58
CA ILE A 45 0.76 24.10 -13.96
C ILE A 45 0.32 25.26 -13.05
N VAL A 46 0.40 25.08 -11.73
CA VAL A 46 0.03 26.13 -10.77
C VAL A 46 0.84 27.40 -10.99
N GLY A 47 2.16 27.27 -11.19
CA GLY A 47 3.05 28.40 -11.45
C GLY A 47 2.69 29.19 -12.72
N ILE A 48 2.31 28.49 -13.81
CA ILE A 48 1.89 29.13 -15.05
C ILE A 48 0.56 29.88 -14.85
N TYR A 49 -0.44 29.27 -14.23
CA TYR A 49 -1.74 29.90 -14.03
C TYR A 49 -1.69 31.05 -13.00
N ALA A 50 -0.80 31.00 -12.02
CA ALA A 50 -0.60 32.08 -11.05
C ALA A 50 -0.18 33.42 -11.68
N LEU A 51 0.30 33.42 -12.93
CA LEU A 51 0.66 34.65 -13.65
C LEU A 51 -0.55 35.53 -14.00
N PHE A 52 -1.75 34.94 -14.11
CA PHE A 52 -2.96 35.66 -14.50
C PHE A 52 -4.19 35.33 -13.65
N VAL A 53 -4.08 34.39 -12.69
CA VAL A 53 -5.12 34.05 -11.71
C VAL A 53 -4.63 34.46 -10.31
N PRO A 54 -5.03 35.63 -9.78
CA PRO A 54 -4.53 36.16 -8.51
C PRO A 54 -4.74 35.23 -7.30
N GLU A 55 -5.80 34.42 -7.29
CA GLU A 55 -6.12 33.48 -6.22
C GLU A 55 -5.04 32.40 -6.05
N LEU A 56 -4.35 32.05 -7.14
CA LEU A 56 -3.24 31.08 -7.12
C LEU A 56 -1.92 31.69 -6.63
N ALA A 57 -1.81 33.02 -6.58
CA ALA A 57 -0.63 33.73 -6.06
C ALA A 57 -0.72 34.05 -4.56
N THR A 58 -1.68 33.46 -3.85
CA THR A 58 -1.88 33.71 -2.41
C THR A 58 -0.84 33.01 -1.53
N ASN A 59 -0.68 33.49 -0.29
CA ASN A 59 0.23 32.88 0.70
C ASN A 59 -0.11 31.41 0.99
N HIS A 60 -1.40 31.05 0.97
CA HIS A 60 -1.84 29.68 1.21
C HIS A 60 -1.37 28.73 0.11
N ILE A 61 -1.47 29.14 -1.16
CA ILE A 61 -0.99 28.35 -2.29
C ILE A 61 0.53 28.27 -2.29
N SER A 62 1.22 29.39 -2.01
CA SER A 62 2.68 29.41 -1.87
C SER A 62 3.16 28.44 -0.79
N ALA A 63 2.49 28.39 0.36
CA ALA A 63 2.81 27.44 1.42
C ALA A 63 2.60 25.98 0.98
N ALA A 64 1.51 25.67 0.26
CA ALA A 64 1.27 24.34 -0.29
C ALA A 64 2.36 23.91 -1.29
N MET A 65 2.83 24.84 -2.12
CA MET A 65 3.93 24.61 -3.06
C MET A 65 5.26 24.32 -2.34
N VAL A 66 5.53 24.98 -1.21
CA VAL A 66 6.69 24.64 -0.36
C VAL A 66 6.57 23.22 0.19
N VAL A 67 5.37 22.79 0.61
CA VAL A 67 5.11 21.40 1.03
C VAL A 67 5.39 20.42 -0.10
N PHE A 68 5.00 20.73 -1.34
CA PHE A 68 5.35 19.89 -2.51
C PHE A 68 6.85 19.79 -2.73
N GLY A 69 7.59 20.90 -2.57
CA GLY A 69 9.04 20.91 -2.63
C GLY A 69 9.69 20.02 -1.56
N ILE A 70 9.26 20.18 -0.30
CA ILE A 70 9.75 19.35 0.83
C ILE A 70 9.39 17.87 0.61
N THR A 71 8.19 17.57 0.12
CA THR A 71 7.76 16.19 -0.18
C THR A 71 8.64 15.57 -1.26
N THR A 72 8.96 16.33 -2.32
CA THR A 72 9.86 15.89 -3.39
C THR A 72 11.27 15.61 -2.85
N LEU A 73 11.78 16.50 -1.99
CA LEU A 73 13.07 16.29 -1.31
C LEU A 73 13.06 15.03 -0.44
N TYR A 74 12.00 14.79 0.34
CA TYR A 74 11.85 13.59 1.14
C TYR A 74 11.88 12.31 0.29
N ILE A 75 11.18 12.31 -0.85
CA ILE A 75 11.18 11.16 -1.79
C ILE A 75 12.59 10.92 -2.35
N SER A 76 13.36 11.99 -2.61
CA SER A 76 14.72 11.88 -3.18
C SER A 76 15.68 11.07 -2.30
N PHE A 77 15.45 11.00 -0.97
CA PHE A 77 16.25 10.19 -0.04
C PHE A 77 16.08 8.67 -0.21
N TYR A 78 15.12 8.24 -1.04
CA TYR A 78 14.90 6.84 -1.39
C TYR A 78 15.40 6.50 -2.80
N LEU A 79 15.77 7.51 -3.60
CA LEU A 79 16.23 7.33 -4.98
C LEU A 79 17.48 6.44 -5.10
N PRO A 80 18.51 6.56 -4.22
CA PRO A 80 19.70 5.70 -4.31
C PRO A 80 19.40 4.21 -4.16
N ASP A 81 18.36 3.87 -3.39
CA ASP A 81 17.95 2.49 -3.13
C ASP A 81 16.83 2.01 -4.08
N LYS A 82 16.45 2.80 -5.08
CA LYS A 82 15.24 2.55 -5.90
C LYS A 82 15.23 1.13 -6.49
N GLU A 83 16.31 0.73 -7.14
CA GLU A 83 16.44 -0.58 -7.80
C GLU A 83 16.33 -1.76 -6.83
N ARG A 84 16.72 -1.56 -5.56
CA ARG A 84 16.59 -2.57 -4.51
C ARG A 84 15.13 -2.93 -4.26
N TYR A 85 14.21 -1.95 -4.31
CA TYR A 85 12.79 -2.19 -4.16
C TYR A 85 12.23 -2.99 -5.33
N GLU A 86 12.63 -2.67 -6.57
CA GLU A 86 12.20 -3.42 -7.73
C GLU A 86 12.66 -4.89 -7.66
N LYS A 87 13.95 -5.10 -7.38
CA LYS A 87 14.54 -6.44 -7.24
C LYS A 87 13.85 -7.26 -6.16
N ALA A 88 13.65 -6.67 -4.97
CA ALA A 88 12.92 -7.32 -3.89
C ALA A 88 11.47 -7.65 -4.28
N GLY A 89 10.79 -6.72 -4.96
CA GLY A 89 9.44 -6.95 -5.49
C GLY A 89 9.36 -8.13 -6.45
N ILE A 90 10.33 -8.26 -7.37
CA ILE A 90 10.43 -9.37 -8.32
C ILE A 90 10.65 -10.70 -7.59
N GLU A 91 11.63 -10.75 -6.68
CA GLU A 91 11.98 -11.98 -5.95
C GLU A 91 10.82 -12.48 -5.08
N LEU A 92 10.17 -11.58 -4.33
CA LEU A 92 8.99 -11.89 -3.52
C LEU A 92 7.79 -12.31 -4.38
N THR A 93 7.61 -11.70 -5.55
CA THR A 93 6.56 -12.13 -6.51
C THR A 93 6.83 -13.54 -7.02
N GLY A 94 8.08 -13.88 -7.29
CA GLY A 94 8.48 -15.26 -7.61
C GLY A 94 8.19 -16.24 -6.47
N GLY A 95 8.40 -15.84 -5.21
CA GLY A 95 7.99 -16.61 -4.04
C GLY A 95 6.47 -16.81 -3.97
N PHE A 96 5.70 -15.75 -4.19
CA PHE A 96 4.24 -15.78 -4.22
C PHE A 96 3.69 -16.77 -5.26
N HIS A 97 4.22 -16.75 -6.49
CA HIS A 97 3.79 -17.67 -7.55
C HIS A 97 4.13 -19.12 -7.23
N ARG A 98 5.30 -19.38 -6.63
CA ARG A 98 5.67 -20.73 -6.20
C ARG A 98 4.77 -21.24 -5.07
N LEU A 99 4.42 -20.40 -4.09
CA LEU A 99 3.46 -20.76 -3.06
C LEU A 99 2.07 -21.03 -3.63
N ARG A 100 1.62 -20.23 -4.61
CA ARG A 100 0.36 -20.49 -5.32
C ARG A 100 0.39 -21.86 -6.03
N ALA A 101 1.48 -22.20 -6.71
CA ALA A 101 1.61 -23.50 -7.35
C ALA A 101 1.58 -24.65 -6.32
N LEU A 102 2.35 -24.51 -5.24
CA LEU A 102 2.39 -25.48 -4.13
C LEU A 102 1.02 -25.66 -3.47
N TYR A 103 0.25 -24.58 -3.33
CA TYR A 103 -1.13 -24.61 -2.82
C TYR A 103 -2.02 -25.53 -3.67
N TYR A 104 -2.01 -25.36 -5.00
CA TYR A 104 -2.81 -26.19 -5.90
C TYR A 104 -2.33 -27.64 -5.95
N GLU A 105 -1.01 -27.87 -5.86
CA GLU A 105 -0.45 -29.22 -5.74
C GLU A 105 -1.02 -29.92 -4.49
N VAL A 106 -0.87 -29.32 -3.31
CA VAL A 106 -1.38 -29.89 -2.04
C VAL A 106 -2.89 -30.11 -2.10
N ARG A 107 -3.64 -29.17 -2.68
CA ARG A 107 -5.10 -29.28 -2.82
C ARG A 107 -5.52 -30.48 -3.67
N SER A 108 -4.75 -30.81 -4.70
CA SER A 108 -5.01 -31.95 -5.60
C SER A 108 -4.65 -33.31 -5.01
N LEU A 109 -3.82 -33.37 -3.97
CA LEU A 109 -3.41 -34.62 -3.32
C LEU A 109 -4.55 -35.21 -2.47
N PRO A 110 -4.62 -36.55 -2.32
CA PRO A 110 -5.62 -37.20 -1.49
C PRO A 110 -5.42 -36.91 0.00
N ASP A 111 -6.50 -36.99 0.77
CA ASP A 111 -6.45 -36.79 2.21
C ASP A 111 -5.67 -37.94 2.86
N GLY A 112 -4.68 -37.61 3.68
CA GLY A 112 -3.78 -38.59 4.31
C GLY A 112 -2.49 -38.91 3.53
N ALA A 113 -2.22 -38.21 2.42
CA ALA A 113 -0.91 -38.26 1.76
C ALA A 113 0.23 -37.81 2.68
N ASP A 114 1.46 -38.25 2.39
CA ASP A 114 2.65 -37.72 3.03
C ASP A 114 2.99 -36.34 2.46
N PHE A 115 2.94 -35.32 3.31
CA PHE A 115 3.21 -33.93 2.94
C PHE A 115 4.63 -33.47 3.23
N THR A 116 5.52 -34.36 3.69
CA THR A 116 6.88 -33.99 4.14
C THR A 116 7.66 -33.19 3.07
N LYS A 117 7.50 -33.56 1.79
CA LYS A 117 8.10 -32.84 0.66
C LYS A 117 7.54 -31.42 0.53
N GLN A 118 6.23 -31.26 0.58
CA GLN A 118 5.56 -29.96 0.40
C GLN A 118 5.83 -29.03 1.58
N VAL A 119 5.97 -29.56 2.81
CA VAL A 119 6.43 -28.78 3.97
C VAL A 119 7.85 -28.26 3.74
N ALA A 120 8.79 -29.12 3.31
CA ALA A 120 10.16 -28.72 3.04
C ALA A 120 10.24 -27.66 1.92
N GLU A 121 9.43 -27.81 0.88
CA GLU A 121 9.35 -26.84 -0.23
C GLU A 121 8.76 -25.50 0.21
N HIS A 122 7.68 -25.51 1.00
CA HIS A 122 7.12 -24.32 1.63
C HIS A 122 8.20 -23.55 2.40
N ASP A 123 8.93 -24.23 3.27
CA ASP A 123 9.96 -23.59 4.10
C ASP A 123 11.12 -23.04 3.26
N ALA A 124 11.50 -23.74 2.19
CA ALA A 124 12.53 -23.26 1.27
C ALA A 124 12.09 -21.95 0.58
N ILE A 125 10.83 -21.87 0.13
CA ILE A 125 10.28 -20.66 -0.50
C ILE A 125 10.22 -19.49 0.51
N VAL A 126 9.76 -19.75 1.73
CA VAL A 126 9.68 -18.72 2.78
C VAL A 126 11.06 -18.20 3.15
N ARG A 127 12.04 -19.09 3.39
CA ARG A 127 13.42 -18.68 3.69
C ARG A 127 14.05 -17.86 2.56
N ALA A 128 13.86 -18.26 1.32
CA ALA A 128 14.34 -17.51 0.17
C ALA A 128 13.71 -16.10 0.11
N SER A 129 12.41 -15.99 0.42
CA SER A 129 11.68 -14.73 0.41
C SER A 129 12.13 -13.77 1.53
N LEU A 130 12.48 -14.31 2.70
CA LEU A 130 12.95 -13.48 3.83
C LEU A 130 14.26 -12.76 3.50
N ASN A 131 15.16 -13.37 2.74
CA ASN A 131 16.43 -12.77 2.33
C ASN A 131 16.26 -11.52 1.43
N SER A 132 15.10 -11.39 0.77
CA SER A 132 14.77 -10.29 -0.13
C SER A 132 14.00 -9.15 0.55
N THR A 133 13.82 -9.20 1.87
CA THR A 133 13.00 -8.23 2.60
C THR A 133 13.73 -6.89 2.74
N VAL A 134 13.03 -5.80 2.39
CA VAL A 134 13.52 -4.43 2.57
C VAL A 134 12.70 -3.75 3.66
N SER A 135 13.36 -3.35 4.74
CA SER A 135 12.72 -2.76 5.93
C SER A 135 12.38 -1.27 5.76
N LYS A 136 13.30 -0.50 5.19
CA LYS A 136 13.08 0.92 4.88
C LYS A 136 12.09 1.02 3.73
N GLN A 137 10.92 1.60 3.94
CA GLN A 137 9.88 1.74 2.92
C GLN A 137 9.34 3.17 3.00
N ILE A 138 8.91 3.74 1.87
CA ILE A 138 8.44 5.13 1.86
C ILE A 138 7.07 5.25 2.54
N PHE A 139 6.83 6.40 3.16
CA PHE A 139 5.50 6.74 3.67
C PHE A 139 4.43 6.61 2.56
N LEU A 140 3.23 6.15 2.91
CA LEU A 140 2.12 5.77 2.00
C LEU A 140 2.30 4.51 1.15
N SER A 141 3.49 3.88 1.14
CA SER A 141 3.67 2.61 0.43
C SER A 141 2.69 1.52 0.88
N ASP A 142 2.35 1.47 2.17
CA ASP A 142 1.36 0.53 2.71
C ASP A 142 -0.04 0.71 2.11
N TRP A 143 -0.50 1.96 1.93
CA TRP A 143 -1.80 2.23 1.31
C TRP A 143 -1.82 1.82 -0.15
N TYR A 144 -0.77 2.19 -0.89
CA TYR A 144 -0.69 1.86 -2.30
C TYR A 144 -0.50 0.35 -2.52
N ALA A 145 0.21 -0.34 -1.61
CA ALA A 145 0.34 -1.79 -1.61
C ALA A 145 -1.01 -2.49 -1.43
N HIS A 146 -1.89 -2.02 -0.54
CA HIS A 146 -3.24 -2.58 -0.38
C HIS A 146 -4.03 -2.48 -1.68
N PHE A 147 -4.02 -1.31 -2.32
CA PHE A 147 -4.67 -1.13 -3.61
C PHE A 147 -4.11 -2.10 -4.65
N LYS A 148 -2.78 -2.17 -4.82
CA LYS A 148 -2.15 -3.10 -5.77
C LYS A 148 -2.45 -4.56 -5.46
N PHE A 149 -2.46 -4.95 -4.18
CA PHE A 149 -2.60 -6.34 -3.78
C PHE A 149 -4.05 -6.84 -3.95
N PHE A 150 -5.04 -6.08 -3.48
CA PHE A 150 -6.43 -6.52 -3.53
C PHE A 150 -7.15 -6.17 -4.84
N TRP A 151 -6.72 -5.12 -5.54
CA TRP A 151 -7.40 -4.66 -6.75
C TRP A 151 -6.74 -5.16 -8.04
N GLN A 152 -5.40 -5.28 -8.09
CA GLN A 152 -4.68 -5.65 -9.31
C GLN A 152 -4.21 -7.10 -9.32
N GLN A 153 -3.91 -7.69 -8.16
CA GLN A 153 -3.43 -9.06 -8.05
C GLN A 153 -4.57 -10.04 -7.78
N GLN A 154 -4.51 -11.20 -8.43
CA GLN A 154 -5.46 -12.27 -8.16
C GLN A 154 -5.24 -12.86 -6.76
N THR A 155 -6.22 -12.66 -5.89
CA THR A 155 -6.19 -13.08 -4.48
C THR A 155 -7.16 -14.23 -4.18
N ASP A 156 -7.89 -14.74 -5.17
CA ASP A 156 -8.93 -15.77 -5.00
C ASP A 156 -8.43 -17.01 -4.25
N TRP A 157 -7.25 -17.52 -4.61
CA TRP A 157 -6.67 -18.71 -3.97
C TRP A 157 -6.30 -18.50 -2.50
N LEU A 158 -6.02 -17.26 -2.10
CA LEU A 158 -5.82 -16.90 -0.70
C LEU A 158 -7.17 -16.74 0.01
N ASP A 159 -8.15 -16.18 -0.69
CA ASP A 159 -9.50 -15.91 -0.17
C ASP A 159 -10.25 -17.20 0.19
N GLU A 160 -9.96 -18.30 -0.53
CA GLU A 160 -10.44 -19.64 -0.20
C GLU A 160 -10.10 -20.07 1.24
N GLN A 161 -8.98 -19.61 1.80
CA GLN A 161 -8.53 -19.95 3.15
C GLN A 161 -8.71 -18.82 4.17
N LYS A 162 -8.59 -17.55 3.73
CA LYS A 162 -8.57 -16.38 4.62
C LYS A 162 -9.90 -15.64 4.69
N HIS A 163 -10.79 -15.81 3.71
CA HIS A 163 -12.12 -15.19 3.66
C HIS A 163 -12.10 -13.67 3.95
N PHE A 164 -11.41 -12.92 3.11
CA PHE A 164 -11.15 -11.49 3.28
C PHE A 164 -12.44 -10.66 3.24
N LYS A 165 -12.60 -9.78 4.24
CA LYS A 165 -13.70 -8.82 4.33
C LYS A 165 -13.28 -7.45 3.76
N LEU A 166 -14.20 -6.80 3.03
CA LEU A 166 -13.95 -5.51 2.36
C LEU A 166 -13.42 -4.42 3.30
N LEU A 167 -14.07 -4.20 4.45
CA LEU A 167 -13.73 -3.11 5.36
C LEU A 167 -12.59 -3.42 6.32
N ARG A 168 -12.34 -4.70 6.63
CA ARG A 168 -11.31 -5.12 7.59
C ARG A 168 -9.98 -5.42 6.92
N ASP A 169 -10.03 -6.08 5.76
CA ASP A 169 -8.86 -6.69 5.15
C ASP A 169 -8.46 -5.99 3.84
N LYS A 170 -9.44 -5.54 3.02
CA LYS A 170 -9.13 -4.92 1.73
C LYS A 170 -8.80 -3.42 1.81
N LEU A 171 -9.24 -2.74 2.87
CA LEU A 171 -8.96 -1.32 3.10
C LEU A 171 -8.04 -1.13 4.32
N PRO A 172 -6.96 -0.34 4.19
CA PRO A 172 -6.09 -0.06 5.33
C PRO A 172 -6.85 0.74 6.39
N LEU A 173 -6.79 0.31 7.65
CA LEU A 173 -7.51 0.96 8.76
C LEU A 173 -7.16 2.44 8.88
N SER A 174 -5.89 2.80 8.69
CA SER A 174 -5.45 4.19 8.72
C SER A 174 -6.08 5.03 7.62
N PHE A 175 -6.33 4.47 6.43
CA PHE A 175 -7.06 5.16 5.38
C PHE A 175 -8.51 5.42 5.80
N SER A 176 -9.21 4.40 6.29
CA SER A 176 -10.58 4.53 6.78
C SER A 176 -10.70 5.58 7.89
N LEU A 177 -9.74 5.60 8.82
CA LEU A 177 -9.69 6.59 9.89
C LEU A 177 -9.42 8.01 9.36
N THR A 178 -8.49 8.19 8.42
CA THR A 178 -8.21 9.51 7.83
C THR A 178 -9.41 10.07 7.09
N VAL A 179 -10.16 9.24 6.36
CA VAL A 179 -11.40 9.65 5.69
C VAL A 179 -12.46 10.05 6.73
N LEU A 180 -12.64 9.26 7.79
CA LEU A 180 -13.60 9.57 8.86
C LEU A 180 -13.28 10.90 9.55
N LEU A 181 -12.01 11.14 9.88
CA LEU A 181 -11.56 12.39 10.49
C LEU A 181 -11.73 13.58 9.54
N ALA A 182 -11.42 13.41 8.25
CA ALA A 182 -11.62 14.45 7.24
C ALA A 182 -13.11 14.83 7.10
N LEU A 183 -14.00 13.84 7.08
CA LEU A 183 -15.45 14.06 7.03
C LEU A 183 -15.98 14.73 8.31
N ALA A 184 -15.50 14.29 9.48
CA ALA A 184 -15.87 14.91 10.76
C ALA A 184 -15.39 16.36 10.85
N GLY A 185 -14.17 16.65 10.39
CA GLY A 185 -13.61 18.00 10.33
C GLY A 185 -14.37 18.90 9.36
N ALA A 186 -14.69 18.42 8.16
CA ALA A 186 -15.49 19.15 7.19
C ALA A 186 -16.92 19.42 7.70
N GLY A 187 -17.55 18.42 8.33
CA GLY A 187 -18.86 18.56 8.96
C GLY A 187 -18.87 19.54 10.13
N GLY A 188 -17.84 19.49 10.99
CA GLY A 188 -17.65 20.46 12.07
C GLY A 188 -17.44 21.88 11.57
N TRP A 189 -16.64 22.07 10.51
CA TRP A 189 -16.44 23.38 9.90
C TRP A 189 -17.73 23.91 9.25
N GLY A 190 -18.46 23.05 8.53
CA GLY A 190 -19.77 23.39 7.96
C GLY A 190 -20.80 23.77 9.02
N TYR A 191 -20.82 23.06 10.15
CA TYR A 191 -21.71 23.37 11.28
C TYR A 191 -21.35 24.72 11.94
N CYS A 192 -20.06 24.98 12.17
CA CYS A 192 -19.61 26.26 12.73
C CYS A 192 -19.87 27.47 11.83
N ASN A 193 -19.78 27.31 10.50
CA ASN A 193 -20.08 28.38 9.54
C ASN A 193 -21.57 28.51 9.18
N GLY A 194 -22.38 27.48 9.46
CA GLY A 194 -23.83 27.47 9.20
C GLY A 194 -24.65 28.05 10.35
N LEU A 195 -24.04 28.34 11.50
CA LEU A 195 -24.67 29.07 12.60
C LEU A 195 -24.65 30.57 12.25
N PRO A 196 -25.80 31.29 12.33
CA PRO A 196 -25.78 32.75 12.27
C PRO A 196 -24.90 33.23 13.44
N THR A 197 -23.85 33.97 13.13
CA THR A 197 -23.05 34.66 14.14
C THR A 197 -24.00 35.43 15.07
N PRO A 198 -23.91 35.31 16.41
CA PRO A 198 -24.50 36.33 17.24
C PRO A 198 -23.68 37.60 17.02
N CYS A 199 -24.24 38.45 16.16
CA CYS A 199 -23.84 39.81 15.96
C CYS A 199 -23.79 40.52 17.34
N ALA A 200 -22.67 41.19 17.60
CA ALA A 200 -22.56 42.32 18.53
C ALA A 200 -23.09 42.12 19.96
N ILE A 201 -22.26 41.63 20.88
CA ILE A 201 -22.30 42.10 22.27
C ILE A 201 -20.85 42.14 22.79
N PHE A 202 -20.19 43.28 22.64
CA PHE A 202 -19.53 44.02 23.71
C PHE A 202 -19.01 45.34 23.11
N GLN A 203 -19.60 46.43 23.59
CA GLN A 203 -19.15 47.82 23.43
C GLN A 203 -17.75 48.00 24.01
#